data_AF-A0A5E4JIB0-F1
#
_entry.id   AF-A0A5E4JIB0-F1
#
_cell.length_a   1.000
_cell.length_b   1.000
_cell.length_c   1.000
_cell.angle_alpha   90.00
_cell.angle_beta   90.00
_cell.angle_gamma   90.00
#
_symmetry.space_group_name_H-M   'P 1'
#
loop_
_entity.id
_entity.type
_entity.pdbx_description
1 polymer ?
#
loop_
_entity_poly.entity_id
_entity_poly.type
_entity_poly.pdbx_seq_one_letter_code
_entity_poly.pdbx_strand_id
1 'polypeptide(L)' 'MANIPKQAIKKLIKKYFKVNISDDGAVALAKILESKAKKISKFAVKNAKKDKRDRVTKKDIEDYVLKIGLHEND' A
#
# COMPACT_ATOMS: atom_id res chain seq x y z
N MET A 1 6.66 -14.85 -1.87
CA MET A 1 7.41 -14.17 -0.79
C MET A 1 7.26 -12.68 -0.97
N ALA A 2 7.24 -11.92 0.12
CA ALA A 2 7.06 -10.49 0.02
C ALA A 2 8.31 -9.84 -0.60
N ASN A 3 8.16 -9.15 -1.73
CA ASN A 3 9.30 -8.63 -2.51
C ASN A 3 9.73 -7.23 -2.08
N ILE A 4 9.14 -6.68 -1.01
CA ILE A 4 9.57 -5.41 -0.43
C ILE A 4 10.88 -5.63 0.35
N PRO A 5 11.99 -4.95 -0.01
CA PRO A 5 13.27 -5.15 0.67
C PRO A 5 13.21 -4.78 2.16
N LYS A 6 13.59 -5.72 3.03
CA LYS A 6 13.64 -5.50 4.50
C LYS A 6 14.42 -4.23 4.86
N GLN A 7 15.54 -3.98 4.17
CA GLN A 7 16.36 -2.80 4.42
C GLN A 7 15.63 -1.49 4.10
N ALA A 8 14.80 -1.46 3.05
CA ALA A 8 14.02 -0.26 2.72
C ALA A 8 13.02 0.05 3.84
N ILE A 9 12.33 -0.97 4.34
CA ILE A 9 11.42 -0.84 5.49
C ILE A 9 12.17 -0.32 6.72
N LYS A 10 13.30 -0.92 7.08
CA LYS A 10 14.12 -0.48 8.22
C LYS A 10 14.56 0.98 8.09
N LYS A 11 15.02 1.38 6.91
CA LYS A 11 15.41 2.78 6.62
C LYS A 11 14.23 3.74 6.80
N LEU A 12 13.04 3.39 6.31
CA LEU A 12 11.84 4.22 6.48
C LEU A 12 11.46 4.36 7.96
N ILE A 13 11.44 3.26 8.71
CA ILE A 13 11.13 3.30 10.15
C ILE A 13 12.13 4.17 10.91
N LYS A 14 13.43 3.99 10.66
CA LYS A 14 14.47 4.82 11.28
C LYS A 14 14.36 6.29 10.89
N LYS A 15 14.00 6.59 9.64
CA LYS A 15 13.85 7.97 9.15
C LYS A 15 12.70 8.70 9.86
N TYR A 16 11.52 8.08 9.91
CA TYR A 16 10.30 8.73 10.40
C TYR A 16 10.11 8.64 11.90
N PHE A 17 10.46 7.52 12.52
CA PHE A 17 10.17 7.25 13.93
C PHE A 17 11.43 7.23 14.81
N LYS A 18 12.62 7.41 14.22
CA LYS A 18 13.93 7.41 14.89
C LYS A 18 14.29 6.11 15.65
N VAL A 19 13.46 5.07 15.56
CA VAL A 19 13.67 3.75 16.16
C VAL A 19 14.20 2.73 15.14
N ASN A 20 14.85 1.68 15.65
CA ASN A 20 15.20 0.50 14.86
C ASN A 20 14.06 -0.53 14.95
N ILE A 21 13.91 -1.36 13.92
CA ILE A 21 12.98 -2.50 13.91
C ILE A 21 13.77 -3.79 13.67
N SER A 22 13.34 -4.88 14.31
CA SER A 22 13.92 -6.21 14.10
C SER A 22 13.71 -6.69 12.65
N ASP A 23 14.49 -7.69 12.24
CA ASP A 23 14.31 -8.36 10.95
C ASP A 23 12.90 -8.94 10.81
N ASP A 24 12.42 -9.64 11.84
CA ASP A 24 11.09 -10.25 11.85
C ASP A 24 9.99 -9.19 11.80
N GLY A 25 10.16 -8.08 12.51
CA GLY A 25 9.25 -6.94 12.44
C GLY A 25 9.19 -6.35 11.02
N ALA A 26 10.34 -6.23 10.35
CA ALA A 26 10.39 -5.78 8.95
C ALA A 26 9.68 -6.78 8.01
N VAL A 27 9.82 -8.09 8.22
CA VAL A 27 9.12 -9.13 7.44
C VAL A 27 7.61 -9.07 7.67
N ALA A 28 7.16 -8.93 8.92
CA ALA A 28 5.75 -8.80 9.24
C ALA A 28 5.14 -7.56 8.58
N LEU A 29 5.83 -6.42 8.64
CA LEU A 29 5.37 -5.19 7.99
C LEU A 29 5.33 -5.33 6.46
N ALA A 30 6.32 -5.98 5.84
CA ALA A 30 6.33 -6.24 4.41
C ALA A 30 5.07 -7.00 3.98
N LYS A 31 4.69 -8.06 4.69
CA LYS A 31 3.48 -8.84 4.41
C LYS A 31 2.21 -8.00 4.51
N ILE A 32 2.11 -7.13 5.52
CA ILE A 32 0.96 -6.24 5.70
C ILE A 32 0.89 -5.22 4.55
N LEU A 33 2.02 -4.61 4.18
CA LEU A 33 2.09 -3.64 3.09
C LEU A 33 1.68 -4.28 1.76
N GLU A 34 2.11 -5.50 1.47
CA GLU A 34 1.69 -6.22 0.26
C GLU A 34 0.20 -6.54 0.25
N SER A 35 -0.35 -6.96 1.39
CA SER A 35 -1.79 -7.21 1.51
C SER A 35 -2.59 -5.92 1.24
N LYS A 36 -2.15 -4.78 1.80
CA LYS A 36 -2.75 -3.47 1.52
C LYS A 36 -2.59 -3.07 0.06
N ALA A 37 -1.39 -3.19 -0.51
CA ALA A 37 -1.11 -2.89 -1.92
C ALA A 37 -2.01 -3.72 -2.86
N LYS A 38 -2.19 -5.02 -2.58
CA LYS A 38 -3.09 -5.90 -3.35
C LYS A 38 -4.54 -5.40 -3.33
N LYS A 39 -5.04 -4.94 -2.17
CA LYS A 39 -6.40 -4.38 -2.04
C LYS A 39 -6.54 -3.08 -2.86
N ILE A 40 -5.58 -2.17 -2.73
CA ILE A 40 -5.53 -0.91 -3.50
C ILE A 40 -5.52 -1.21 -5.00
N SER A 41 -4.60 -2.07 -5.46
CA SER A 41 -4.45 -2.43 -6.87
C SER A 41 -5.70 -3.08 -7.44
N LYS A 42 -6.38 -3.95 -6.68
CA LYS A 42 -7.66 -4.56 -7.12
C LYS A 42 -8.73 -3.50 -7.38
N PHE A 43 -8.82 -2.49 -6.52
CA PHE A 43 -9.74 -1.37 -6.70
C PHE A 43 -9.35 -0.50 -7.89
N ALA A 44 -8.08 -0.10 -7.98
CA ALA A 44 -7.58 0.76 -9.04
C ALA A 44 -7.75 0.12 -10.43
N VAL A 45 -7.47 -1.18 -10.55
CA VAL A 45 -7.73 -1.95 -11.80
C VAL A 45 -9.22 -1.99 -12.12
N LYS A 46 -10.10 -2.11 -11.11
CA LYS A 46 -11.56 -2.08 -11.34
C LYS A 46 -12.00 -0.72 -11.89
N ASN A 47 -11.46 0.38 -11.39
CA ASN A 47 -11.77 1.73 -11.89
C ASN A 47 -11.24 1.94 -13.31
N ALA A 48 -9.98 1.59 -13.58
CA ALA A 48 -9.41 1.68 -14.92
C ALA A 48 -10.23 0.88 -15.96
N LYS A 49 -10.66 -0.34 -15.60
CA LYS A 49 -11.52 -1.17 -16.46
C LYS A 49 -12.91 -0.57 -16.71
N LYS A 50 -13.52 0.07 -15.70
CA LYS A 50 -14.81 0.77 -15.88
C LYS A 50 -14.69 1.90 -16.91
N ASP A 51 -13.56 2.59 -16.91
CA ASP A 51 -13.26 3.67 -17.85
C ASP A 51 -12.69 3.18 -19.18
N LYS A 52 -12.71 1.86 -19.45
CA LYS A 52 -12.15 1.21 -20.65
C LYS A 52 -10.67 1.51 -20.90
N ARG A 53 -9.90 1.78 -19.84
CA ARG A 53 -8.45 1.98 -19.89
C ARG A 53 -7.71 0.68 -19.58
N ASP A 54 -6.59 0.47 -20.26
CA ASP A 54 -5.65 -0.63 -20.03
C ASP A 54 -4.58 -0.29 -18.98
N ARG A 55 -4.37 1.00 -18.73
CA ARG A 55 -3.41 1.53 -17.75
C ARG A 55 -4.12 2.10 -16.51
N VAL A 56 -3.63 1.69 -15.34
CA VAL A 56 -3.96 2.29 -14.04
C VAL A 56 -3.25 3.64 -13.91
N THR A 57 -4.00 4.66 -13.52
CA THR A 57 -3.52 6.04 -13.34
C THR A 57 -3.47 6.42 -11.86
N LYS A 58 -2.86 7.57 -11.57
CA LYS A 58 -2.84 8.16 -10.22
C LYS A 58 -4.26 8.29 -9.64
N LYS A 59 -5.22 8.77 -10.45
CA LYS A 59 -6.61 8.95 -10.04
C LYS A 59 -7.24 7.66 -9.54
N ASP A 60 -7.00 6.54 -10.23
CA ASP A 60 -7.55 5.23 -9.84
C ASP A 60 -7.08 4.76 -8.46
N ILE A 61 -5.87 5.17 -8.06
CA ILE A 61 -5.28 4.87 -6.75
C ILE A 61 -5.83 5.82 -5.68
N GLU A 62 -5.92 7.12 -5.98
CA GLU A 62 -6.40 8.14 -5.04
C GLU A 62 -7.89 7.96 -4.71
N ASP A 63 -8.70 7.54 -5.68
CA ASP A 63 -10.12 7.22 -5.46
C ASP A 63 -10.32 6.13 -4.41
N TYR A 64 -9.34 5.23 -4.20
CA TYR A 64 -9.40 4.24 -3.12
C TYR A 64 -9.25 4.89 -1.75
N VAL A 65 -8.34 5.86 -1.62
CA VAL A 65 -8.08 6.58 -0.37
C VAL A 65 -9.31 7.41 0.00
N LEU A 66 -9.88 8.13 -0.96
CA LEU A 66 -11.12 8.89 -0.77
C LEU A 66 -12.28 7.98 -0.33
N LYS A 67 -12.41 6.80 -0.94
CA LYS A 67 -13.45 5.84 -0.58
C LYS A 67 -13.33 5.33 0.86
N ILE A 68 -12.12 5.11 1.38
CA ILE A 68 -11.92 4.58 2.73
C ILE A 68 -12.02 5.70 3.77
N GLY A 69 -11.47 6.88 3.47
CA GLY A 69 -11.60 8.06 4.34
C GLY A 69 -13.05 8.50 4.55
N LEU A 70 -13.95 8.20 3.61
CA LEU A 70 -15.40 8.40 3.77
C LEU A 70 -16.06 7.35 4.69
N HIS A 71 -15.51 6.14 4.79
CA HIS A 71 -16.08 5.04 5.59
C HIS A 71 -15.45 4.87 6.99
N GLU A 72 -14.38 5.59 7.32
CA GLU A 72 -13.85 5.65 8.70
C GLU A 72 -14.56 6.71 9.56
N ASN A 73 -15.52 7.46 8.99
CA ASN A 73 -16.33 8.49 9.67
C ASN A 73 -17.82 8.10 9.84
N ASP A 74 -18.19 6.85 9.56
CA ASP A 74 -19.53 6.29 9.78
C ASP A 74 -19.52 5.23 10.89
#